data_AF-A0A2A2QD45-F1
#
_entry.id   AF-A0A2A2QD45-F1
#
_cell.length_a   1.000
_cell.length_b   1.000
_cell.length_c   1.000
_cell.angle_alpha   90.00
_cell.angle_beta   90.00
_cell.angle_gamma   90.00
#
_symmetry.space_group_name_H-M   'P 1'
#
loop_
_entity.id
_entity.type
_entity.pdbx_description
1 polymer ?
#
loop_
_entity_poly.entity_id
_entity_poly.type
_entity_poly.pdbx_seq_one_letter_code
_entity_poly.pdbx_strand_id
1 'polypeptide(L)'
;MKKNSRAFANQLVVCLLLAIGAGGTVGLGMVWMRHQISTTANGNRQAAARVAEIERLIGEKHAAIESAQRPDLLRERNVALRLGLVSMNDVPVVNVPEDVVHRMAVRANRELFAEAAPITLRIAQR
;
A
#
# COMPACT_ATOMS: atom_id res chain seq x y z
N MET A 1 -41.36 54.17 -27.24
CA MET A 1 -40.78 53.33 -26.16
C MET A 1 -40.50 51.89 -26.65
N LYS A 2 -39.68 51.69 -27.69
CA LYS A 2 -39.46 50.37 -28.36
C LYS A 2 -38.02 49.82 -28.29
N LYS A 3 -37.08 50.53 -27.64
CA LYS A 3 -35.64 50.17 -27.69
C LYS A 3 -35.20 49.10 -26.67
N ASN A 4 -35.95 48.88 -25.59
CA ASN A 4 -35.51 48.01 -24.47
C ASN A 4 -35.93 46.53 -24.59
N SER A 5 -36.91 46.21 -25.44
CA SER A 5 -37.44 44.84 -25.55
C SER A 5 -36.46 43.84 -26.15
N ARG A 6 -35.58 44.30 -27.05
CA ARG A 6 -34.55 43.44 -27.68
C ARG A 6 -33.39 43.14 -26.73
N ALA A 7 -32.98 44.13 -25.92
CA ALA A 7 -31.95 43.96 -24.91
C ALA A 7 -32.41 43.00 -23.80
N PHE A 8 -33.67 43.16 -23.34
CA PHE A 8 -34.28 42.26 -22.36
C PHE A 8 -34.42 40.83 -22.90
N ALA A 9 -34.91 40.66 -24.14
CA ALA A 9 -35.02 39.35 -24.76
C ALA A 9 -33.65 38.65 -24.91
N ASN A 10 -32.61 39.40 -25.32
CA ASN A 10 -31.25 38.85 -25.42
C ASN A 10 -30.72 38.41 -24.04
N GLN A 11 -30.90 39.23 -23.01
CA GLN A 11 -30.47 38.89 -21.66
C GLN A 11 -31.21 37.67 -21.09
N LEU A 12 -32.50 37.53 -21.39
CA LEU A 12 -33.31 36.39 -20.96
C LEU A 12 -32.87 35.10 -21.66
N VAL A 13 -32.58 35.14 -22.96
CA VAL A 13 -32.05 34.00 -23.73
C VAL A 13 -30.66 33.60 -23.21
N VAL A 14 -29.77 34.56 -22.94
CA VAL A 14 -28.44 34.29 -22.37
C VAL A 14 -28.56 33.65 -20.99
N CYS A 15 -29.47 34.14 -20.14
CA CYS A 15 -29.71 33.56 -18.82
C CYS A 15 -30.24 32.13 -18.90
N LEU A 16 -31.16 31.84 -19.84
CA LEU A 16 -31.70 30.50 -20.06
C LEU A 16 -30.62 29.53 -20.55
N LEU A 17 -29.77 29.96 -21.48
CA LEU A 17 -28.65 29.15 -21.98
C LEU A 17 -27.62 28.86 -20.88
N LEU A 18 -27.30 29.86 -20.04
CA LEU A 18 -26.45 29.66 -18.86
C LEU A 18 -27.07 28.69 -17.86
N ALA A 19 -28.37 28.80 -17.60
CA ALA A 19 -29.06 27.89 -16.69
C ALA A 19 -29.07 26.44 -17.21
N ILE A 20 -29.31 26.25 -18.51
CA ILE A 20 -29.28 24.92 -19.13
C ILE A 20 -27.84 24.36 -19.17
N GLY A 21 -26.87 25.19 -19.54
CA GLY A 21 -25.46 24.79 -19.60
C GLY A 21 -24.90 24.44 -18.23
N ALA A 22 -25.13 25.29 -17.22
CA ALA A 22 -24.70 25.05 -15.84
C ALA A 22 -25.46 23.87 -15.21
N GLY A 23 -26.76 23.73 -15.48
CA GLY A 23 -27.55 22.59 -15.00
C GLY A 23 -27.05 21.27 -15.60
N GLY A 24 -26.72 21.26 -16.89
CA GLY A 24 -26.18 20.09 -17.59
C GLY A 24 -24.82 19.65 -17.06
N THR A 25 -23.90 20.59 -16.81
CA THR A 25 -22.57 20.26 -16.28
C THR A 25 -22.63 19.78 -14.83
N VAL A 26 -23.47 20.39 -13.99
CA VAL A 26 -23.67 19.94 -12.60
C VAL A 26 -24.28 18.54 -12.56
N GLY A 27 -25.28 18.26 -13.41
CA GLY A 27 -25.90 16.93 -13.47
C GLY A 27 -24.91 15.83 -13.88
N LEU A 28 -24.15 16.06 -14.95
CA LEU A 28 -23.12 15.12 -15.41
C LEU A 28 -22.00 14.94 -14.37
N GLY A 29 -21.56 16.04 -13.74
CA GLY A 29 -20.57 16.01 -12.67
C GLY A 29 -21.03 15.19 -11.47
N MET A 30 -22.29 15.32 -11.06
CA MET A 30 -22.86 14.58 -9.94
C MET A 30 -22.93 13.06 -10.22
N VAL A 31 -23.34 12.67 -11.43
CA VAL A 31 -23.37 11.25 -11.83
C VAL A 31 -21.97 10.68 -11.88
N TRP A 32 -21.02 11.41 -12.49
CA TRP A 32 -19.63 10.99 -12.56
C TRP A 32 -19.02 10.85 -11.16
N MET A 33 -19.25 11.80 -10.26
CA MET A 33 -18.76 11.75 -8.89
C MET A 33 -19.37 10.57 -8.12
N ARG A 34 -20.67 10.30 -8.28
CA ARG A 34 -21.31 9.12 -7.70
C ARG A 34 -20.68 7.83 -8.21
N HIS A 35 -20.38 7.76 -9.50
CA HIS A 35 -19.70 6.60 -10.08
C HIS A 35 -18.30 6.43 -9.48
N GLN A 36 -17.51 7.51 -9.39
CA GLN A 36 -16.18 7.49 -8.78
C GLN A 36 -16.19 7.07 -7.31
N ILE A 37 -17.19 7.53 -6.54
CA ILE A 37 -17.36 7.11 -5.15
C ILE A 37 -17.64 5.61 -5.09
N SER A 38 -18.51 5.11 -5.96
CA SER A 38 -18.85 3.68 -5.99
C SER A 38 -17.66 2.80 -6.36
N THR A 39 -16.88 3.17 -7.38
CA THR A 39 -15.70 2.42 -7.81
C THR A 39 -14.61 2.44 -6.73
N THR A 40 -14.38 3.61 -6.13
CA THR A 40 -13.40 3.78 -5.04
C THR A 40 -13.82 2.99 -3.80
N ALA A 41 -15.09 3.04 -3.41
CA ALA A 41 -15.60 2.26 -2.28
C ALA A 41 -15.49 0.75 -2.52
N ASN A 42 -15.75 0.28 -3.74
CA ASN A 42 -15.56 -1.13 -4.08
C ASN A 42 -14.09 -1.54 -4.01
N GLY A 43 -13.18 -0.71 -4.54
CA GLY A 43 -11.73 -0.93 -4.43
C GLY A 43 -11.28 -0.99 -2.97
N ASN A 44 -11.75 -0.07 -2.13
CA ASN A 44 -11.43 -0.06 -0.70
C ASN A 44 -11.94 -1.32 0.02
N ARG A 45 -13.17 -1.76 -0.26
CA ARG A 45 -13.70 -3.01 0.30
C ARG A 45 -12.89 -4.22 -0.12
N GLN A 46 -12.46 -4.29 -1.38
CA GLN A 46 -11.64 -5.38 -1.87
C GLN A 46 -10.25 -5.39 -1.21
N ALA A 47 -9.64 -4.21 -1.04
CA ALA A 47 -8.37 -4.08 -0.32
C ALA A 47 -8.51 -4.52 1.14
N ALA A 48 -9.55 -4.07 1.85
CA ALA A 48 -9.83 -4.47 3.22
C ALA A 48 -10.04 -6.00 3.35
N ALA A 49 -10.77 -6.62 2.42
CA ALA A 49 -10.96 -8.06 2.40
C ALA A 49 -9.64 -8.83 2.22
N ARG A 50 -8.74 -8.33 1.36
CA ARG A 50 -7.41 -8.94 1.17
C ARG A 50 -6.54 -8.81 2.41
N VAL A 51 -6.59 -7.67 3.10
CA VAL A 51 -5.85 -7.46 4.36
C VAL A 51 -6.33 -8.47 5.41
N ALA A 52 -7.64 -8.59 5.61
CA ALA A 52 -8.20 -9.54 6.57
C ALA A 52 -7.81 -11.00 6.25
N GLU A 53 -7.80 -11.38 4.96
CA GLU A 53 -7.37 -12.72 4.56
C GLU A 53 -5.87 -12.95 4.81
N ILE A 54 -5.02 -11.96 4.52
CA ILE A 54 -3.58 -12.06 4.79
C ILE A 54 -3.33 -12.14 6.30
N GLU A 55 -4.00 -11.34 7.12
CA GLU A 55 -3.90 -11.41 8.58
C GLU A 55 -4.30 -12.78 9.12
N ARG A 56 -5.37 -13.37 8.57
CA ARG A 56 -5.81 -14.73 8.90
C ARG A 56 -4.72 -15.75 8.56
N LEU A 57 -4.16 -15.69 7.36
CA LEU A 57 -3.07 -16.57 6.92
C LEU A 57 -1.82 -16.41 7.78
N ILE A 58 -1.47 -15.18 8.13
CA ILE A 58 -0.37 -14.87 9.06
C ILE A 58 -0.62 -15.57 10.39
N GLY A 59 -1.80 -15.39 10.99
CA GLY A 59 -2.17 -16.05 12.25
C GLY A 59 -2.09 -17.57 12.16
N GLU A 60 -2.60 -18.18 11.10
CA GLU A 60 -2.51 -19.63 10.87
C GLU A 60 -1.06 -20.11 10.76
N LYS A 61 -0.22 -19.40 10.00
CA LYS A 61 1.20 -19.75 9.84
C LYS A 61 1.97 -19.54 11.14
N HIS A 62 1.67 -18.49 11.90
CA HIS A 62 2.29 -18.23 13.19
C HIS A 62 1.93 -19.33 14.19
N ALA A 63 0.65 -19.71 14.29
CA ALA A 63 0.22 -20.83 15.10
C ALA A 63 0.89 -22.14 14.67
N ALA A 64 1.04 -22.38 13.36
CA ALA A 64 1.76 -23.55 12.85
C ALA A 64 3.24 -23.53 13.25
N ILE A 65 3.91 -22.38 13.13
CA ILE A 65 5.31 -22.20 13.54
C ILE A 65 5.46 -22.42 15.04
N GLU A 66 4.64 -21.78 15.87
CA GLU A 66 4.66 -21.95 17.33
C GLU A 66 4.41 -23.41 17.73
N SER A 67 3.47 -24.08 17.06
CA SER A 67 3.22 -25.50 17.29
C SER A 67 4.43 -26.37 16.94
N ALA A 68 5.17 -26.03 15.88
CA ALA A 68 6.37 -26.75 15.45
C ALA A 68 7.63 -26.38 16.26
N GLN A 69 7.67 -25.18 16.84
CA GLN A 69 8.76 -24.70 17.70
C GLN A 69 8.65 -25.18 19.14
N ARG A 70 7.66 -26.04 19.47
CA ARG A 70 7.58 -26.66 20.80
C ARG A 70 8.89 -27.40 21.11
N PRO A 71 9.54 -27.11 22.25
CA PRO A 71 10.87 -27.61 22.56
C PRO A 71 10.94 -29.14 22.59
N ASP A 72 9.85 -29.80 22.98
CA ASP A 72 9.79 -31.27 23.03
C ASP A 72 9.78 -31.88 21.63
N LEU A 73 9.04 -31.30 20.67
CA LEU A 73 9.05 -31.73 19.26
C LEU A 73 10.39 -31.44 18.60
N LEU A 74 11.02 -30.31 18.93
CA LEU A 74 12.35 -29.98 18.43
C LEU A 74 13.41 -30.96 18.95
N ARG A 75 13.35 -31.36 20.23
CA ARG A 75 14.25 -32.40 20.77
C ARG A 75 14.03 -33.75 20.09
N GLU A 76 12.77 -34.16 19.91
CA GLU A 76 12.43 -35.41 19.23
C GLU A 76 12.97 -35.42 17.79
N ARG A 77 12.76 -34.33 17.04
CA ARG A 77 13.25 -34.20 15.66
C ARG A 77 14.77 -34.14 15.58
N ASN A 78 15.44 -33.49 16.52
CA ASN A 78 16.90 -33.45 16.61
C ASN A 78 17.50 -34.87 16.78
N VAL A 79 16.88 -35.71 17.61
CA VAL A 79 17.29 -37.11 17.79
C VAL A 79 16.98 -37.93 16.53
N ALA A 80 15.76 -37.83 16.01
CA ALA A 80 15.31 -38.59 14.85
C ALA A 80 16.15 -38.32 13.59
N LEU A 81 16.52 -37.06 13.37
CA LEU A 81 17.30 -36.61 12.22
C LEU A 81 18.83 -36.60 12.49
N ARG A 82 19.27 -37.01 13.69
CA ARG A 82 20.68 -37.01 14.12
C ARG A 82 21.38 -35.67 13.89
N LEU A 83 20.69 -34.57 14.17
CA LEU A 83 21.20 -33.22 13.89
C LEU A 83 22.28 -32.78 14.90
N GLY A 84 22.38 -33.46 16.05
CA GLY A 84 23.42 -33.17 17.05
C GLY A 84 23.32 -31.78 17.66
N LEU A 85 22.15 -31.14 17.56
CA LEU A 85 21.92 -29.79 18.08
C LEU A 85 21.89 -29.84 19.60
N VAL A 86 22.76 -29.07 20.25
CA VAL A 86 22.80 -28.93 21.72
C VAL A 86 21.86 -27.79 22.11
N SER A 87 21.24 -27.89 23.30
CA SER A 87 20.42 -26.80 23.81
C SER A 87 21.24 -25.52 23.90
N MET A 88 20.68 -24.40 23.46
CA MET A 88 21.40 -23.12 23.34
C MET A 88 21.97 -22.59 24.67
N ASN A 89 21.58 -23.19 25.81
CA ASN A 89 22.15 -22.88 27.12
C ASN A 89 23.64 -23.22 27.24
N ASP A 90 24.17 -24.11 26.40
CA ASP A 90 25.57 -24.55 26.48
C ASP A 90 26.50 -23.85 25.47
N VAL A 91 25.97 -22.99 24.59
CA VAL A 91 26.77 -22.22 23.63
C VAL A 91 26.89 -20.78 24.13
N PRO A 92 28.11 -20.25 24.35
CA PRO A 92 28.29 -18.86 24.71
C PRO A 92 27.64 -17.97 23.66
N VAL A 93 26.73 -17.10 24.07
CA VAL A 93 26.22 -16.02 23.24
C VAL A 93 27.43 -15.15 22.86
N VAL A 94 27.97 -15.37 21.66
CA VAL A 94 29.01 -14.50 21.10
C VAL A 94 28.31 -13.21 20.71
N ASN A 95 28.35 -12.24 21.61
CA ASN A 95 27.92 -10.88 21.32
C ASN A 95 28.82 -10.33 20.22
N VAL A 96 28.30 -10.29 19.00
CA VAL A 96 28.97 -9.63 17.88
C VAL A 96 28.92 -8.13 18.17
N PRO A 97 30.06 -7.46 18.34
CA PRO A 97 30.11 -6.03 18.69
C PRO A 97 29.68 -5.11 17.55
N GLU A 98 29.40 -5.69 16.38
CA GLU A 98 29.08 -4.98 15.15
C GLU A 98 27.56 -4.92 14.96
N ASP A 99 27.05 -3.77 14.51
CA ASP A 99 25.63 -3.57 14.23
C ASP A 99 25.20 -4.44 13.02
N VAL A 100 24.68 -5.62 13.33
CA VAL A 100 24.23 -6.62 12.36
C VAL A 100 23.11 -6.05 11.48
N VAL A 101 22.27 -5.16 12.02
CA VAL A 101 21.17 -4.53 11.29
C VAL A 101 21.74 -3.63 10.21
N HIS A 102 22.74 -2.81 10.54
CA HIS A 102 23.40 -1.95 9.57
C HIS A 102 24.08 -2.76 8.45
N ARG A 103 24.74 -3.88 8.79
CA ARG A 103 25.38 -4.76 7.80
C ARG A 103 24.38 -5.46 6.89
N MET A 104 23.25 -5.93 7.43
CA MET A 104 22.19 -6.56 6.64
C MET A 104 21.47 -5.55 5.74
N ALA A 105 21.21 -4.34 6.24
CA ALA A 105 20.63 -3.25 5.45
C ALA A 105 21.55 -2.86 4.29
N VAL A 106 22.86 -2.75 4.52
CA VAL A 106 23.84 -2.50 3.46
C VAL A 106 23.86 -3.64 2.44
N ARG A 107 23.81 -4.90 2.87
CA ARG A 107 23.77 -6.06 1.97
C ARG A 107 22.50 -6.08 1.11
N ALA A 108 21.34 -5.87 1.72
CA ALA A 108 20.05 -5.83 1.01
C ALA A 108 19.97 -4.67 0.02
N ASN A 109 20.45 -3.48 0.40
CA ASN A 109 20.54 -2.34 -0.52
C ASN A 109 21.53 -2.60 -1.65
N ARG A 110 22.66 -3.28 -1.39
CA ARG A 110 23.64 -3.59 -2.43
C ARG A 110 23.06 -4.45 -3.54
N GLU A 111 22.17 -5.39 -3.21
CA GLU A 111 21.46 -6.21 -4.18
C GLU A 111 20.42 -5.38 -4.97
N LEU A 112 19.73 -4.45 -4.31
CA LEU A 112 18.77 -3.53 -4.96
C LEU A 112 19.42 -2.50 -5.89
N PHE A 113 20.63 -2.01 -5.56
CA PHE A 113 21.34 -0.99 -6.34
C PHE A 113 22.36 -1.55 -7.34
N ALA A 114 22.67 -2.85 -7.32
CA ALA A 114 23.53 -3.48 -8.33
C ALA A 114 22.86 -3.54 -9.72
N GLU A 115 21.53 -3.48 -9.77
CA GLU A 115 20.75 -3.54 -11.02
C GLU A 115 20.34 -2.15 -11.54
N ALA A 116 20.49 -1.10 -10.73
CA ALA A 116 20.19 0.27 -11.10
C ALA A 116 21.46 1.03 -11.49
N ALA A 117 21.62 1.29 -12.79
CA ALA A 117 22.66 2.17 -13.31
C ALA A 117 22.65 3.55 -12.60
N PRO A 118 23.83 4.17 -12.36
CA PRO A 118 23.92 5.40 -11.60
C PRO A 118 23.24 6.56 -12.36
N ILE A 119 22.14 7.08 -11.81
CA ILE A 119 21.51 8.31 -12.29
C ILE A 119 22.27 9.49 -11.68
N THR A 120 23.12 10.11 -12.50
CA THR A 120 23.85 11.32 -12.13
C THR A 120 22.90 12.51 -12.10
N LEU A 121 22.31 12.81 -10.93
CA LEU A 121 21.51 14.02 -10.74
C LEU A 121 22.45 15.21 -10.50
N ARG A 122 22.61 16.04 -11.53
CA ARG A 122 23.35 17.29 -11.46
C ARG A 122 22.44 18.37 -10.86
N ILE A 123 22.56 18.58 -9.56
CA ILE A 123 21.83 19.65 -8.86
C ILE A 123 22.41 20.99 -9.33
N ALA A 124 21.61 21.76 -10.07
CA ALA A 124 21.93 23.15 -10.38
C ALA A 124 21.72 23.99 -9.11
N GLN A 125 22.80 24.39 -8.46
CA GLN A 125 22.75 25.43 -7.43
C GLN A 125 22.45 26.77 -8.10
N ARG A 126 21.41 27.45 -7.59
CA ARG A 126 21.04 28.82 -7.92
C ARG A 126 21.55 29.75 -6.82
#